data_AF-A0A349CV86-F1
#
_entry.id   AF-A0A349CV86-F1
#
_cell.length_a   1.000
_cell.length_b   1.000
_cell.length_c   1.000
_cell.angle_alpha   90.00
_cell.angle_beta   90.00
_cell.angle_gamma   90.00
#
_symmetry.space_group_name_H-M   'P 1'
#
loop_
_entity.id
_entity.type
_entity.pdbx_description
1 polymer ?
#
loop_
_entity_poly.entity_id
_entity_poly.type
_entity_poly.pdbx_seq_one_letter_code
_entity_poly.pdbx_strand_id
1 'polypeptide(L)'
;GVTRAATQFHELCVGSVDGMFTDAKALLRGGLELVVSAWKDAASDWNWTGMDRYITHQVSSVHTNAIVKAARLDRAKVPTTFPEYGNVGPASIPITLDQEKRNLSRGDRVLLMGVGSGLNTAMMELAW
;
A
#
# COMPACT_ATOMS: atom_id res chain seq x y z
N GLY A 1 8.34 -11.38 -0.43
CA GLY A 1 7.83 -10.04 -0.78
C GLY A 1 8.39 -9.59 -2.11
N VAL A 2 7.98 -8.42 -2.59
CA VAL A 2 8.47 -7.81 -3.83
C VAL A 2 8.67 -6.31 -3.64
N THR A 3 9.64 -5.73 -4.33
CA THR A 3 9.82 -4.27 -4.45
C THR A 3 9.96 -3.89 -5.92
N ARG A 4 9.40 -2.75 -6.30
CA ARG A 4 9.53 -2.17 -7.65
C ARG A 4 9.60 -0.66 -7.58
N ALA A 5 10.34 -0.09 -8.51
CA ALA A 5 10.49 1.35 -8.70
C ALA A 5 10.09 1.72 -10.12
N ALA A 6 9.41 2.85 -10.26
CA ALA A 6 9.14 3.53 -11.52
C ALA A 6 9.73 4.94 -11.43
N THR A 7 11.06 5.01 -11.49
CA THR A 7 11.85 6.22 -11.26
C THR A 7 11.63 7.29 -12.31
N GLN A 8 11.06 6.94 -13.47
CA GLN A 8 10.57 7.90 -14.45
C GLN A 8 9.50 8.84 -13.90
N PHE A 9 8.87 8.51 -12.76
CA PHE A 9 7.84 9.32 -12.09
C PHE A 9 8.35 10.13 -10.88
N HIS A 10 9.67 10.30 -10.73
CA HIS A 10 10.24 10.98 -9.56
C HIS A 10 9.78 12.45 -9.41
N GLU A 11 9.45 13.13 -10.51
CA GLU A 11 9.00 14.53 -10.49
C GLU A 11 7.52 14.71 -10.13
N LEU A 12 6.73 13.62 -9.99
CA LEU A 12 5.30 13.72 -9.69
C LEU A 12 5.00 14.19 -8.26
N CYS A 13 5.98 14.12 -7.36
CA CYS A 13 5.86 14.55 -5.98
C CYS A 13 7.24 14.94 -5.45
N VAL A 14 7.50 16.23 -5.37
CA VAL A 14 8.79 16.79 -4.98
C VAL A 14 8.61 17.71 -3.78
N GLY A 15 9.31 17.38 -2.69
CA GLY A 15 9.46 18.25 -1.54
C GLY A 15 10.77 19.02 -1.62
N SER A 16 10.71 20.33 -1.40
CA SER A 16 11.84 21.25 -1.39
C SER A 16 11.67 22.32 -0.31
N VAL A 17 12.66 23.21 -0.16
CA VAL A 17 12.54 24.40 0.70
C VAL A 17 11.41 25.33 0.26
N ASP A 18 11.05 25.29 -1.02
CA ASP A 18 9.99 26.10 -1.62
C ASP A 18 8.59 25.49 -1.45
N GLY A 19 8.53 24.26 -0.92
CA GLY A 19 7.27 23.57 -0.61
C GLY A 19 7.19 22.14 -1.18
N MET A 20 5.99 21.57 -1.08
CA MET A 20 5.64 20.25 -1.59
C MET A 20 4.76 20.42 -2.83
N PHE A 21 5.22 19.89 -3.96
CA PHE A 21 4.52 19.94 -5.24
C PHE A 21 4.14 18.53 -5.67
N THR A 22 2.86 18.27 -5.89
CA THR A 22 2.35 16.93 -6.17
C THR A 22 1.31 16.93 -7.27
N ASP A 23 1.57 16.20 -8.35
CA ASP A 23 0.52 15.77 -9.28
C ASP A 23 -0.17 14.52 -8.71
N ALA A 24 -1.17 14.74 -7.86
CA ALA A 24 -1.87 13.67 -7.16
C ALA A 24 -2.57 12.68 -8.11
N LYS A 25 -3.04 13.15 -9.28
CA LYS A 25 -3.74 12.29 -10.25
C LYS A 25 -2.77 11.37 -10.96
N ALA A 26 -1.67 11.93 -11.48
CA ALA A 26 -0.64 11.14 -12.13
C ALA A 26 0.00 10.15 -11.14
N LEU A 27 0.24 10.59 -9.90
CA LEU A 27 0.82 9.75 -8.86
C LEU A 27 -0.08 8.57 -8.49
N LEU A 28 -1.40 8.79 -8.33
CA LEU A 28 -2.35 7.71 -8.09
C LEU A 28 -2.36 6.71 -9.26
N ARG A 29 -2.41 7.20 -10.49
CA ARG A 29 -2.43 6.34 -11.68
C ARG A 29 -1.16 5.49 -11.77
N GLY A 30 0.01 6.13 -11.75
CA GLY A 30 1.29 5.43 -11.79
C GLY A 30 1.45 4.46 -10.61
N GLY A 31 1.00 4.87 -9.42
CA GLY A 31 0.95 4.05 -8.21
C GLY A 31 0.22 2.73 -8.40
N LEU A 32 -1.00 2.78 -8.96
CA LEU A 32 -1.81 1.60 -9.21
C LEU A 32 -1.21 0.71 -10.30
N GLU A 33 -0.69 1.29 -11.38
CA GLU A 33 -0.01 0.55 -12.45
C GLU A 33 1.22 -0.20 -11.89
N LEU A 34 2.03 0.46 -11.06
CA LEU A 34 3.20 -0.13 -10.42
C LEU A 34 2.84 -1.24 -9.43
N VAL A 35 1.78 -1.06 -8.62
CA VAL A 35 1.27 -2.11 -7.71
C VAL A 35 0.85 -3.34 -8.49
N VAL A 36 0.07 -3.18 -9.57
CA VAL A 36 -0.39 -4.31 -10.39
C VAL A 36 0.78 -5.02 -11.06
N SER A 37 1.78 -4.27 -11.55
CA SER A 37 3.00 -4.85 -12.12
C SER A 37 3.76 -5.67 -11.07
N ALA A 38 4.00 -5.08 -9.89
CA ALA A 38 4.71 -5.75 -8.81
C ALA A 38 3.96 -7.00 -8.30
N TRP A 39 2.62 -6.96 -8.27
CA TRP A 39 1.80 -8.11 -7.91
C TRP A 39 1.93 -9.25 -8.93
N LYS A 40 1.90 -8.94 -10.23
CA LYS A 40 2.08 -9.94 -11.30
C LYS A 40 3.46 -10.58 -11.24
N ASP A 41 4.50 -9.79 -11.02
CA ASP A 41 5.87 -10.30 -10.91
C ASP A 41 6.05 -11.23 -9.71
N ALA A 42 5.34 -10.97 -8.60
CA ALA A 42 5.40 -11.79 -7.40
C ALA A 42 4.60 -13.10 -7.53
N ALA A 43 3.73 -13.23 -8.53
CA ALA A 43 2.74 -14.30 -8.59
C ALA A 43 3.33 -15.70 -8.82
N SER A 44 4.59 -15.81 -9.29
CA SER A 44 5.29 -17.11 -9.39
C SER A 44 5.62 -17.68 -8.02
N ASP A 45 5.90 -16.82 -7.05
CA ASP A 45 6.46 -17.19 -5.75
C ASP A 45 5.45 -17.00 -4.62
N TRP A 46 4.44 -16.15 -4.84
CA TRP A 46 3.49 -15.72 -3.81
C TRP A 46 2.05 -15.85 -4.30
N ASN A 47 1.20 -16.44 -3.45
CA ASN A 47 -0.25 -16.34 -3.61
C ASN A 47 -0.82 -15.40 -2.56
N TRP A 48 -0.99 -14.13 -2.92
CA TRP A 48 -1.58 -13.10 -2.06
C TRP A 48 -3.11 -13.00 -2.16
N THR A 49 -3.76 -13.99 -2.80
CA THR A 49 -5.21 -14.11 -2.70
C THR A 49 -5.59 -14.71 -1.36
N GLY A 50 -6.68 -14.21 -0.77
CA GLY A 50 -7.24 -14.78 0.46
C GLY A 50 -6.41 -14.57 1.73
N MET A 51 -5.53 -13.56 1.79
CA MET A 51 -4.86 -13.18 3.04
C MET A 51 -5.87 -12.96 4.17
N ASP A 52 -5.42 -13.10 5.43
CA ASP A 52 -6.24 -12.80 6.59
C ASP A 52 -6.38 -11.29 6.78
N ARG A 53 -5.31 -10.52 6.54
CA ARG A 53 -5.35 -9.05 6.51
C ARG A 53 -4.46 -8.44 5.42
N TYR A 54 -4.92 -7.30 4.90
CA TYR A 54 -4.17 -6.46 3.97
C TYR A 54 -3.93 -5.08 4.59
N ILE A 55 -2.73 -4.87 5.12
CA ILE A 55 -2.31 -3.62 5.74
C ILE A 55 -1.69 -2.72 4.67
N THR A 56 -2.50 -1.83 4.12
CA THR A 56 -2.11 -0.92 3.04
C THR A 56 -1.60 0.42 3.59
N HIS A 57 -0.80 1.15 2.81
CA HIS A 57 -0.49 2.54 3.10
C HIS A 57 -1.77 3.41 3.14
N GLN A 58 -1.92 4.21 4.18
CA GLN A 58 -3.17 4.89 4.53
C GLN A 58 -3.17 6.33 4.03
N VAL A 59 -3.45 6.53 2.73
CA VAL A 59 -3.51 7.88 2.14
C VAL A 59 -4.89 8.50 2.30
N SER A 60 -5.91 7.84 1.75
CA SER A 60 -7.31 8.25 1.83
C SER A 60 -8.24 7.11 1.40
N SER A 61 -9.55 7.33 1.52
CA SER A 61 -10.58 6.38 1.05
C SER A 61 -10.49 6.11 -0.45
N VAL A 62 -10.20 7.13 -1.27
CA VAL A 62 -10.04 7.01 -2.72
C VAL A 62 -8.90 6.06 -3.08
N HIS A 63 -7.73 6.24 -2.46
CA HIS A 63 -6.56 5.40 -2.70
C HIS A 63 -6.79 3.96 -2.24
N THR A 64 -7.33 3.80 -1.03
CA THR A 64 -7.64 2.48 -0.46
C THR A 64 -8.60 1.71 -1.36
N ASN A 65 -9.71 2.34 -1.78
CA ASN A 65 -10.70 1.70 -2.66
C ASN A 65 -10.13 1.38 -4.04
N ALA A 66 -9.24 2.23 -4.57
CA ALA A 66 -8.58 1.96 -5.84
C ALA A 66 -7.65 0.74 -5.77
N ILE A 67 -6.87 0.58 -4.70
CA ILE A 67 -6.02 -0.60 -4.47
C ILE A 67 -6.89 -1.85 -4.31
N VAL A 68 -7.93 -1.79 -3.48
CA VAL A 68 -8.88 -2.90 -3.28
C VAL A 68 -9.47 -3.37 -4.61
N LYS A 69 -9.89 -2.44 -5.46
CA LYS A 69 -10.44 -2.77 -6.79
C LYS A 69 -9.37 -3.33 -7.73
N ALA A 70 -8.19 -2.71 -7.79
CA ALA A 70 -7.13 -3.10 -8.73
C ALA A 70 -6.55 -4.48 -8.41
N ALA A 71 -6.32 -4.78 -7.13
CA ALA A 71 -5.81 -6.07 -6.66
C ALA A 71 -6.91 -7.09 -6.32
N ARG A 72 -8.19 -6.75 -6.52
CA ARG A 72 -9.36 -7.61 -6.25
C ARG A 72 -9.38 -8.14 -4.81
N LEU A 73 -9.10 -7.25 -3.86
CA LEU A 73 -9.05 -7.58 -2.44
C LEU A 73 -10.45 -7.62 -1.84
N ASP A 74 -10.61 -8.44 -0.80
CA ASP A 74 -11.77 -8.33 0.08
C ASP A 74 -11.65 -7.06 0.93
N ARG A 75 -12.57 -6.11 0.72
CA ARG A 75 -12.59 -4.83 1.45
C ARG A 75 -12.70 -5.04 2.96
N ALA A 76 -13.39 -6.10 3.42
CA ALA A 76 -13.56 -6.38 4.85
C ALA A 76 -12.24 -6.74 5.54
N LYS A 77 -11.25 -7.22 4.77
CA LYS A 77 -9.92 -7.60 5.27
C LYS A 77 -8.87 -6.48 5.17
N VAL A 78 -9.30 -5.27 4.81
CA VAL A 78 -8.43 -4.10 4.62
C VAL A 78 -8.76 -3.07 5.70
N PRO A 79 -8.14 -3.13 6.89
CA PRO A 79 -8.37 -2.16 7.95
C PRO A 79 -7.92 -0.76 7.51
N THR A 80 -8.55 0.27 8.08
CA THR A 80 -8.28 1.67 7.74
C THR A 80 -8.10 2.52 8.97
N THR A 81 -7.04 3.32 8.99
CA THR A 81 -6.74 4.28 10.07
C THR A 81 -6.59 5.72 9.57
N PHE A 82 -6.55 5.95 8.25
CA PHE A 82 -6.61 7.32 7.70
C PHE A 82 -7.83 8.15 8.16
N PRO A 83 -9.02 7.57 8.50
CA PRO A 83 -10.12 8.40 9.01
C PRO A 83 -9.80 9.07 10.35
N GLU A 84 -8.92 8.47 11.15
CA GLU A 84 -8.55 8.98 12.48
C GLU A 84 -7.26 9.82 12.42
N TYR A 85 -6.23 9.35 11.71
CA TYR A 85 -4.90 9.98 11.72
C TYR A 85 -4.54 10.73 10.44
N GLY A 86 -5.38 10.65 9.40
CA GLY A 86 -5.01 11.13 8.07
C GLY A 86 -3.84 10.34 7.46
N ASN A 87 -3.18 10.94 6.47
CA ASN A 87 -2.00 10.36 5.86
C ASN A 87 -0.74 10.72 6.66
N VAL A 88 -0.28 9.76 7.48
CA VAL A 88 0.96 9.87 8.28
C VAL A 88 2.18 9.22 7.59
N GLY A 89 2.14 9.12 6.26
CA GLY A 89 3.24 8.60 5.46
C GLY A 89 3.58 7.13 5.79
N PRO A 90 4.86 6.73 5.83
CA PRO A 90 5.25 5.34 6.02
C PRO A 90 4.86 4.79 7.41
N ALA A 91 4.65 5.66 8.40
CA ALA A 91 4.20 5.25 9.74
C ALA A 91 2.79 4.65 9.73
N SER A 92 2.01 4.85 8.66
CA SER A 92 0.64 4.35 8.61
C SER A 92 0.55 2.82 8.71
N ILE A 93 1.48 2.10 8.05
CA ILE A 93 1.48 0.64 8.03
C ILE A 93 1.67 0.05 9.44
N PRO A 94 2.74 0.39 10.20
CA PRO A 94 2.90 -0.14 11.55
C PRO A 94 1.80 0.32 12.50
N ILE A 95 1.25 1.53 12.36
CA ILE A 95 0.11 1.98 13.18
C ILE A 95 -1.12 1.10 12.92
N THR A 96 -1.49 0.87 11.66
CA THR A 96 -2.63 0.01 11.31
C THR A 96 -2.39 -1.43 11.75
N LEU A 97 -1.17 -1.95 11.60
CA LEU A 97 -0.82 -3.29 12.07
C LEU A 97 -0.95 -3.42 13.59
N ASP A 98 -0.47 -2.43 14.36
CA ASP A 98 -0.58 -2.44 15.82
C ASP A 98 -2.04 -2.42 16.29
N GLN A 99 -2.91 -1.68 15.61
CA GLN A 99 -4.34 -1.69 15.92
C GLN A 99 -5.01 -3.02 15.56
N GLU A 100 -4.63 -3.64 14.44
CA GLU A 100 -5.22 -4.89 13.97
C GLU A 100 -4.71 -6.12 14.74
N LYS A 101 -3.59 -6.02 15.47
CA LYS A 101 -2.92 -7.14 16.15
C LYS A 101 -3.82 -7.99 17.04
N ARG A 102 -4.87 -7.38 17.64
CA ARG A 102 -5.83 -8.07 18.52
C ARG A 102 -6.79 -8.97 17.76
N ASN A 103 -6.94 -8.77 16.46
CA ASN A 103 -7.78 -9.55 15.56
C ASN A 103 -6.98 -10.60 14.77
N LEU A 104 -5.69 -10.75 15.08
CA LEU A 104 -4.77 -11.66 14.40
C LEU A 104 -4.37 -12.80 15.34
N SER A 105 -4.29 -14.01 14.79
CA SER A 105 -3.86 -15.23 15.46
C SER A 105 -2.58 -15.80 14.84
N ARG A 106 -1.83 -16.58 15.62
CA ARG A 106 -0.63 -17.26 15.11
C ARG A 106 -0.99 -18.08 13.87
N GLY A 107 -0.23 -17.90 12.80
CA GLY A 107 -0.43 -18.55 11.51
C GLY A 107 -1.24 -17.72 10.51
N ASP A 108 -1.85 -16.62 10.93
CA ASP A 108 -2.54 -15.71 10.01
C ASP A 108 -1.54 -15.12 9.01
N ARG A 109 -2.00 -14.99 7.75
CA ARG A 109 -1.21 -14.43 6.65
C ARG A 109 -1.57 -12.96 6.49
N VAL A 110 -0.61 -12.09 6.74
CA VAL A 110 -0.79 -10.63 6.69
C VAL A 110 0.05 -10.05 5.57
N LEU A 111 -0.58 -9.36 4.61
CA LEU A 111 0.13 -8.66 3.55
C LEU A 111 0.29 -7.18 3.90
N LEU A 112 1.53 -6.72 3.99
CA LEU A 112 1.87 -5.30 4.08
C LEU A 112 2.08 -4.73 2.68
N MET A 113 1.46 -3.59 2.37
CA MET A 113 1.53 -2.96 1.04
C MET A 113 1.84 -1.47 1.15
N GLY A 114 3.06 -1.08 0.78
CA GLY A 114 3.50 0.30 0.71
C GLY A 114 3.56 0.82 -0.72
N VAL A 115 3.06 2.04 -0.95
CA VAL A 115 3.21 2.78 -2.21
C VAL A 115 3.55 4.22 -1.86
N GLY A 116 4.56 4.80 -2.49
CA GLY A 116 5.01 6.16 -2.18
C GLY A 116 5.63 6.85 -3.37
N SER A 117 5.80 8.17 -3.28
CA SER A 117 6.44 8.99 -4.30
C SER A 117 7.86 8.52 -4.65
N GLY A 118 8.29 8.81 -5.88
CA GLY A 118 9.56 8.33 -6.42
C GLY A 118 9.47 7.71 -7.83
N LEU A 119 8.45 6.96 -8.26
CA LEU A 119 7.40 6.23 -7.53
C LEU A 119 7.92 4.84 -7.12
N ASN A 120 7.58 4.38 -5.91
CA ASN A 120 8.02 3.08 -5.39
C ASN A 120 6.85 2.28 -4.81
N THR A 121 6.93 0.96 -4.90
CA THR A 121 6.04 0.04 -4.20
C THR A 121 6.83 -1.10 -3.56
N ALA A 122 6.35 -1.54 -2.40
CA ALA A 122 6.88 -2.70 -1.69
C ALA A 122 5.73 -3.49 -1.08
N MET A 123 5.78 -4.81 -1.22
CA MET A 123 4.81 -5.72 -0.61
C MET A 123 5.52 -6.85 0.11
N MET A 124 5.08 -7.15 1.33
CA MET A 124 5.68 -8.16 2.19
C MET A 124 4.59 -8.96 2.89
N GLU A 125 4.62 -10.27 2.70
CA GLU A 125 3.79 -11.19 3.49
C GLU A 125 4.49 -11.49 4.81
N LEU A 126 3.70 -11.47 5.88
CA LEU A 126 4.07 -11.87 7.23
C LEU A 126 3.24 -13.10 7.61
N ALA A 127 3.90 -14.12 8.14
CA ALA A 127 3.24 -15.12 8.96
C ALA A 127 3.21 -14.59 10.40
N TRP A 128 2.01 -14.30 10.91
CA TRP A 128 1.80 -13.75 12.25
C TRP A 128 2.05 -14.78 13.36
#